data_AF-A0A7C6P3V8-F1
#
_entry.id   AF-A0A7C6P3V8-F1
#
_cell.length_a   1.000
_cell.length_b   1.000
_cell.length_c   1.000
_cell.angle_alpha   90.00
_cell.angle_beta   90.00
_cell.angle_gamma   90.00
#
_symmetry.space_group_name_H-M   'P 1'
#
loop_
_entity.id
_entity.type
_entity.pdbx_description
1 polymer ?
#
loop_
_entity_poly.entity_id
_entity_poly.type
_entity_poly.pdbx_seq_one_letter_code
_entity_poly.pdbx_strand_id
1 'polypeptide(L)'
;MTAGNVKQPKANISSFIKVTTEIIPSVAEDIVPAEKRMQNAIVSKHELYPHEVLVLDYAHSYYTEGNSFQGFWWYRYGVRDVDKCLRSLLERGFLQIGDLQSAIALENATVLKEELKKHGLKVSGKKDELIQRLISEVSHQELNSRFAKRTYQLTELGRQALEEESYVPYIHRHALEDLDIWSLNRIIHQPPYMSYRDKIWGYLNKRSMEHFAARDFGLYRNCRHYMSTFLMEEKKIKDALGMLAEVVFYDLSGLGNGYDPQFLDIYAQNFFPYKDSTVTMAPGITSAVIHCQKELNLLDEELKTIMLDRMNRLSAPLHLFTPEECVDIVLMESHEDTEALTKIYAKAKRRFKQKFPDIKC
;
A
#
# COMPACT_ATOMS: atom_id res chain seq x y z
N MET A 1 -29.53 2.36 47.81
CA MET A 1 -28.11 1.98 47.75
C MET A 1 -27.93 1.13 46.51
N THR A 2 -27.14 1.65 45.60
CA THR A 2 -27.19 1.44 44.15
C THR A 2 -26.07 0.54 43.65
N ALA A 3 -26.39 -0.16 42.56
CA ALA A 3 -25.53 -1.04 41.78
C ALA A 3 -24.21 -0.38 41.33
N GLY A 4 -23.09 -1.07 41.54
CA GLY A 4 -21.78 -0.74 41.00
C GLY A 4 -21.58 -1.42 39.64
N ASN A 5 -21.72 -0.63 38.57
CA ASN A 5 -21.51 -1.05 37.19
C ASN A 5 -20.04 -0.81 36.81
N VAL A 6 -19.22 -1.86 36.77
CA VAL A 6 -17.81 -1.77 36.36
C VAL A 6 -17.74 -1.85 34.84
N LYS A 7 -17.53 -0.70 34.20
CA LYS A 7 -17.30 -0.57 32.76
C LYS A 7 -15.96 -1.22 32.38
N GLN A 8 -16.01 -2.24 31.54
CA GLN A 8 -14.86 -2.72 30.77
C GLN A 8 -14.43 -1.67 29.72
N PRO A 9 -13.12 -1.48 29.47
CA PRO A 9 -12.65 -0.61 28.42
C PRO A 9 -12.87 -1.25 27.05
N LYS A 10 -13.63 -0.57 26.17
CA LYS A 10 -13.75 -0.92 24.75
C LYS A 10 -12.43 -0.60 24.07
N ALA A 11 -11.67 -1.63 23.70
CA ALA A 11 -10.54 -1.50 22.79
C ALA A 11 -11.08 -1.11 21.40
N ASN A 12 -10.76 0.10 20.97
CA ASN A 12 -11.10 0.65 19.67
C ASN A 12 -10.08 0.10 18.66
N ILE A 13 -10.44 -0.93 17.90
CA ILE A 13 -9.57 -1.51 16.87
C ILE A 13 -9.59 -0.57 15.67
N SER A 14 -8.66 0.39 15.68
CA SER A 14 -8.25 1.15 14.51
C SER A 14 -6.83 0.71 14.18
N SER A 15 -6.69 -0.30 13.32
CA SER A 15 -5.39 -0.79 12.86
C SER A 15 -5.22 -0.48 11.38
N PHE A 16 -5.02 0.79 11.05
CA PHE A 16 -4.22 1.14 9.89
C PHE A 16 -2.76 1.12 10.34
N ILE A 17 -2.12 -0.04 10.22
CA ILE A 17 -0.67 -0.14 10.34
C ILE A 17 -0.11 0.58 9.11
N LYS A 18 0.27 1.85 9.26
CA LYS A 18 1.20 2.51 8.35
C LYS A 18 2.55 1.85 8.55
N VAL A 19 2.83 0.83 7.75
CA VAL A 19 4.21 0.38 7.57
C VAL A 19 4.93 1.47 6.77
N THR A 20 5.54 2.42 7.47
CA THR A 20 6.54 3.30 6.89
C THR A 20 7.81 2.49 6.71
N THR A 21 7.90 1.75 5.60
CA THR A 21 9.20 1.28 5.11
C THR A 21 9.91 2.49 4.52
N GLU A 22 10.47 3.33 5.39
CA GLU A 22 11.50 4.28 4.96
C GLU A 22 12.75 3.46 4.62
N ILE A 23 12.82 3.02 3.36
CA ILE A 23 14.07 2.56 2.78
C ILE A 23 14.95 3.81 2.70
N ILE A 24 15.83 4.00 3.66
CA ILE A 24 16.91 4.98 3.58
C ILE A 24 17.91 4.39 2.57
N PRO A 25 18.10 4.99 1.37
CA PRO A 25 19.11 4.51 0.45
C PRO A 25 20.49 4.80 1.06
N SER A 26 21.31 3.76 1.25
CA SER A 26 22.64 3.85 1.86
C SER A 26 23.76 4.22 0.87
N VAL A 27 23.43 4.92 -0.21
CA VAL A 27 24.39 5.52 -1.14
C VAL A 27 23.82 6.87 -1.56
N ALA A 28 24.62 7.93 -1.53
CA ALA A 28 24.25 9.23 -2.09
C ALA A 28 24.13 9.10 -3.62
N GLU A 29 23.04 8.50 -4.09
CA GLU A 29 22.65 8.59 -5.48
C GLU A 29 22.39 10.07 -5.78
N ASP A 30 23.06 10.58 -6.82
CA ASP A 30 22.81 11.94 -7.29
C ASP A 30 21.35 12.07 -7.69
N ILE A 31 20.57 12.78 -6.88
CA ILE A 31 19.14 12.99 -7.09
C ILE A 31 18.96 13.67 -8.44
N VAL A 32 18.33 12.96 -9.39
CA VAL A 32 18.06 13.47 -10.74
C VAL A 32 16.92 14.49 -10.67
N PRO A 33 17.17 15.80 -10.96
CA PRO A 33 16.13 16.83 -10.92
C PRO A 33 15.01 16.58 -11.92
N ALA A 34 13.81 17.07 -11.61
CA ALA A 34 12.62 16.91 -12.45
C ALA A 34 12.85 17.44 -13.88
N GLU A 35 13.59 18.54 -14.02
CA GLU A 35 13.91 19.15 -15.33
C GLU A 35 14.73 18.21 -16.22
N LYS A 36 15.61 17.39 -15.63
CA LYS A 36 16.33 16.36 -16.38
C LYS A 36 15.41 15.18 -16.71
N ARG A 37 14.53 14.78 -15.80
CA ARG A 37 13.58 13.68 -16.02
C ARG A 37 12.57 14.01 -17.12
N MET A 38 12.15 15.28 -17.22
CA MET A 38 11.24 15.78 -18.26
C MET A 38 11.76 15.55 -19.68
N GLN A 39 13.08 15.50 -19.89
CA GLN A 39 13.67 15.28 -21.22
C GLN A 39 13.30 13.93 -21.85
N ASN A 40 12.99 12.94 -21.01
CA ASN A 40 12.60 11.58 -21.43
C ASN A 40 11.17 11.23 -21.03
N ALA A 41 10.43 12.18 -20.46
CA ALA A 41 9.04 12.00 -20.08
C ALA A 41 8.12 12.42 -21.23
N ILE A 42 6.94 11.81 -21.28
CA ILE A 42 5.92 12.12 -22.27
C ILE A 42 4.89 12.99 -21.57
N VAL A 43 4.67 14.18 -22.14
CA VAL A 43 3.71 15.15 -21.62
C VAL A 43 2.27 14.67 -21.91
N SER A 44 1.36 14.90 -20.97
CA SER A 44 -0.04 14.54 -21.14
C SER A 44 -0.73 15.37 -22.22
N LYS A 45 -1.96 14.97 -22.58
CA LYS A 45 -2.86 15.74 -23.47
C LYS A 45 -3.12 17.17 -22.96
N HIS A 46 -3.10 17.36 -21.64
CA HIS A 46 -3.26 18.66 -20.99
C HIS A 46 -1.93 19.40 -20.77
N GLU A 47 -0.87 18.96 -21.43
CA GLU A 47 0.48 19.54 -21.34
C GLU A 47 1.06 19.48 -19.91
N LEU A 48 0.70 18.44 -19.13
CA LEU A 48 1.25 18.21 -17.79
C LEU A 48 2.27 17.09 -17.79
N TYR A 49 3.39 17.29 -17.09
CA TYR A 49 4.32 16.23 -16.76
C TYR A 49 3.87 15.45 -15.51
N PRO A 50 4.35 14.21 -15.31
CA PRO A 50 3.94 13.37 -14.17
C PRO A 50 4.06 14.05 -12.81
N HIS A 51 5.14 14.82 -12.58
CA HIS A 51 5.30 15.55 -11.33
C HIS A 51 4.26 16.67 -11.14
N GLU A 52 3.85 17.36 -12.21
CA GLU A 52 2.81 18.39 -12.14
C GLU A 52 1.45 17.76 -11.85
N VAL A 53 1.14 16.61 -12.45
CA VAL A 53 -0.06 15.82 -12.13
C VAL A 53 -0.05 15.41 -10.65
N LEU A 54 1.11 14.99 -10.13
CA LEU A 54 1.21 14.63 -8.72
C LEU A 54 1.02 15.85 -7.80
N VAL A 55 1.60 17.01 -8.15
CA VAL A 55 1.38 18.26 -7.40
C VAL A 55 -0.10 18.65 -7.45
N LEU A 56 -0.76 18.47 -8.58
CA LEU A 56 -2.18 18.71 -8.75
C LEU A 56 -3.04 17.82 -7.83
N ASP A 57 -2.70 16.53 -7.68
CA ASP A 57 -3.36 15.59 -6.74
C ASP A 57 -3.22 16.05 -5.29
N TYR A 58 -2.05 16.60 -4.93
CA TYR A 58 -1.75 17.09 -3.57
C TYR A 58 -2.23 18.52 -3.30
N ALA A 59 -2.62 19.30 -4.31
CA ALA A 59 -2.87 20.74 -4.18
C ALA A 59 -3.88 21.10 -3.08
N HIS A 60 -4.91 20.28 -2.90
CA HIS A 60 -5.92 20.46 -1.85
C HIS A 60 -5.38 20.43 -0.41
N SER A 61 -4.17 19.87 -0.22
CA SER A 61 -3.48 19.80 1.08
C SER A 61 -2.56 20.99 1.36
N TYR A 62 -2.45 21.93 0.41
CA TYR A 62 -1.55 23.08 0.49
C TYR A 62 -2.30 24.40 0.58
N TYR A 63 -1.71 25.34 1.31
CA TYR A 63 -2.13 26.74 1.37
C TYR A 63 -1.54 27.51 0.18
N THR A 64 -2.02 28.71 -0.11
CA THR A 64 -1.44 29.58 -1.15
C THR A 64 -0.11 30.21 -0.73
N GLU A 65 0.27 30.10 0.55
CA GLU A 65 1.50 30.65 1.11
C GLU A 65 1.96 29.91 2.37
N GLY A 66 3.27 29.93 2.61
CA GLY A 66 3.87 29.40 3.84
C GLY A 66 3.79 27.87 3.99
N ASN A 67 3.82 27.15 2.86
CA ASN A 67 3.84 25.70 2.85
C ASN A 67 5.22 25.15 3.27
N SER A 68 5.19 23.94 3.83
CA SER A 68 6.35 23.06 3.92
C SER A 68 6.05 21.78 3.16
N PHE A 69 6.97 21.34 2.32
CA PHE A 69 6.77 20.19 1.45
C PHE A 69 7.46 18.94 2.00
N GLN A 70 6.85 17.79 1.76
CA GLN A 70 7.40 16.50 2.15
C GLN A 70 8.68 16.18 1.37
N GLY A 71 9.67 15.56 2.01
CA GLY A 71 10.97 15.30 1.39
C GLY A 71 10.92 14.43 0.12
N PHE A 72 9.86 13.61 -0.04
CA PHE A 72 9.73 12.74 -1.20
C PHE A 72 9.69 13.51 -2.53
N TRP A 73 9.21 14.76 -2.54
CA TRP A 73 9.20 15.60 -3.74
C TRP A 73 10.58 15.69 -4.36
N TRP A 74 11.58 15.97 -3.52
CA TRP A 74 12.97 16.03 -3.93
C TRP A 74 13.56 14.63 -4.12
N TYR A 75 13.55 13.80 -3.07
CA TYR A 75 14.30 12.53 -3.06
C TYR A 75 13.78 11.51 -4.08
N ARG A 76 12.47 11.42 -4.29
CA ARG A 76 11.87 10.46 -5.24
C ARG A 76 11.69 11.04 -6.64
N TYR A 77 11.30 12.31 -6.73
CA TYR A 77 10.81 12.89 -7.99
C TYR A 77 11.64 14.04 -8.54
N GLY A 78 12.65 14.53 -7.81
CA GLY A 78 13.52 15.61 -8.25
C GLY A 78 12.86 16.99 -8.27
N VAL A 79 11.70 17.16 -7.60
CA VAL A 79 10.95 18.42 -7.55
C VAL A 79 11.48 19.26 -6.38
N ARG A 80 12.17 20.36 -6.69
CA ARG A 80 12.72 21.29 -5.68
C ARG A 80 11.72 22.35 -5.23
N ASP A 81 10.97 22.90 -6.18
CA ASP A 81 10.10 24.06 -5.95
C ASP A 81 8.66 23.69 -6.28
N VAL A 82 7.99 23.08 -5.29
CA VAL A 82 6.58 22.69 -5.41
C VAL A 82 5.67 23.93 -5.47
N ASP A 83 6.01 25.01 -4.77
CA ASP A 83 5.27 26.28 -4.83
C ASP A 83 5.26 26.87 -6.24
N LYS A 84 6.38 26.81 -6.98
CA LYS A 84 6.43 27.21 -8.38
C LYS A 84 5.51 26.36 -9.25
N CYS A 85 5.44 25.05 -9.00
CA CYS A 85 4.51 24.17 -9.70
C CYS A 85 3.05 24.54 -9.40
N LEU A 86 2.70 24.81 -8.14
CA LEU A 86 1.36 25.24 -7.75
C LEU A 86 0.95 26.57 -8.39
N ARG A 87 1.87 27.55 -8.45
CA ARG A 87 1.63 28.82 -9.16
C ARG A 87 1.39 28.62 -10.66
N SER A 88 2.21 27.79 -11.31
CA SER A 88 2.02 27.42 -12.73
C SER A 88 0.66 26.77 -12.98
N LEU A 89 0.26 25.81 -12.13
CA LEU A 89 -1.04 25.14 -12.23
C LEU A 89 -2.23 26.09 -12.02
N LEU A 90 -2.07 27.08 -11.14
CA LEU A 90 -3.05 28.15 -10.94
C LEU A 90 -3.15 29.07 -12.16
N GLU A 91 -2.02 29.56 -12.68
CA GLU A 91 -1.94 30.43 -13.86
C GLU A 91 -2.51 29.75 -15.12
N ARG A 92 -2.28 28.44 -15.25
CA ARG A 92 -2.79 27.61 -16.36
C ARG A 92 -4.25 27.15 -16.16
N GLY A 93 -4.89 27.52 -15.06
CA GLY A 93 -6.31 27.26 -14.81
C GLY A 93 -6.67 25.84 -14.36
N PHE A 94 -5.70 25.00 -13.95
CA PHE A 94 -5.96 23.70 -13.32
C PHE A 94 -6.38 23.85 -11.85
N LEU A 95 -5.93 24.93 -11.21
CA LEU A 95 -6.26 25.29 -9.85
C LEU A 95 -7.00 26.63 -9.81
N GLN A 96 -7.73 26.82 -8.71
CA GLN A 96 -8.30 28.11 -8.29
C GLN A 96 -8.04 28.32 -6.80
N ILE A 97 -8.13 29.58 -6.35
CA ILE A 97 -8.04 29.90 -4.92
C ILE A 97 -9.32 29.40 -4.23
N GLY A 98 -9.14 28.59 -3.19
CA GLY A 98 -10.22 28.01 -2.41
C GLY A 98 -10.98 29.05 -1.57
N ASP A 99 -12.21 28.70 -1.24
CA ASP A 99 -13.09 29.51 -0.40
C ASP A 99 -12.77 29.40 1.10
N LEU A 100 -13.47 30.20 1.90
CA LEU A 100 -13.35 30.19 3.36
C LEU A 100 -13.67 28.80 3.93
N GLN A 101 -14.69 28.12 3.41
CA GLN A 101 -15.07 26.79 3.87
C GLN A 101 -13.91 25.80 3.70
N SER A 102 -13.20 25.85 2.58
CA SER A 102 -12.06 24.99 2.31
C SER A 102 -10.85 25.31 3.16
N ALA A 103 -10.61 26.59 3.45
CA ALA A 103 -9.58 27.01 4.39
C ALA A 103 -9.86 26.44 5.80
N ILE A 104 -11.11 26.55 6.28
CA ILE A 104 -11.52 25.98 7.58
C ILE A 104 -11.43 24.44 7.54
N ALA A 105 -11.77 23.81 6.42
CA ALA A 105 -11.73 22.36 6.29
C ALA A 105 -10.31 21.77 6.34
N LEU A 106 -9.26 22.54 6.06
CA LEU A 106 -7.88 22.06 6.16
C LEU A 106 -7.36 22.08 7.60
N GLU A 107 -7.95 22.90 8.48
CA GLU A 107 -7.55 23.00 9.87
C GLU A 107 -7.75 21.70 10.65
N ASN A 108 -6.92 21.47 11.65
CA ASN A 108 -7.08 20.29 12.50
C ASN A 108 -8.29 20.44 13.44
N ALA A 109 -8.83 19.31 13.92
CA ALA A 109 -10.02 19.31 14.76
C ALA A 109 -9.83 20.07 16.09
N THR A 110 -8.61 20.22 16.59
CA THR A 110 -8.31 21.00 17.80
C THR A 110 -8.52 22.48 17.57
N VAL A 111 -7.97 23.03 16.47
CA VAL A 111 -8.14 24.44 16.08
C VAL A 111 -9.63 24.77 15.91
N LEU A 112 -10.40 23.90 15.25
CA LEU A 112 -11.83 24.10 15.06
C LEU A 112 -12.59 24.13 16.40
N LYS A 113 -12.25 23.23 17.34
CA LYS A 113 -12.87 23.17 18.66
C LYS A 113 -12.51 24.37 19.53
N GLU A 114 -11.26 24.84 19.45
CA GLU A 114 -10.83 26.06 20.14
C GLU A 114 -11.60 27.27 19.64
N GLU A 115 -11.76 27.40 18.32
CA GLU A 115 -12.50 28.50 17.72
C GLU A 115 -13.98 28.46 18.12
N LEU A 116 -14.63 27.29 18.03
CA LEU A 116 -16.01 27.10 18.51
C LEU A 116 -16.17 27.49 20.00
N LYS A 117 -15.19 27.13 20.84
CA LYS A 117 -15.23 27.41 22.28
C LYS A 117 -15.16 28.90 22.59
N LYS A 118 -14.40 29.69 21.82
CA LYS A 118 -14.34 31.16 21.97
C LYS A 118 -15.71 31.81 21.77
N HIS A 119 -16.51 31.23 20.87
CA HIS A 119 -17.87 31.65 20.56
C HIS A 119 -18.95 31.02 21.45
N GLY A 120 -18.56 30.26 22.47
CA GLY A 120 -19.52 29.56 23.34
C GLY A 120 -20.29 28.43 22.65
N LEU A 121 -19.82 27.97 21.48
CA LEU A 121 -20.49 26.97 20.66
C LEU A 121 -20.11 25.55 21.08
N LYS A 122 -21.01 24.61 20.76
CA LYS A 122 -20.79 23.17 21.04
C LYS A 122 -19.56 22.66 20.28
N VAL A 123 -18.66 21.95 20.97
CA VAL A 123 -17.40 21.41 20.41
C VAL A 123 -17.43 19.91 20.08
N SER A 124 -18.55 19.24 20.34
CA SER A 124 -18.75 17.83 19.99
C SER A 124 -19.25 17.69 18.55
N GLY A 125 -18.87 16.61 17.88
CA GLY A 125 -19.36 16.27 16.55
C GLY A 125 -18.25 15.77 15.62
N LYS A 126 -18.64 15.31 14.43
CA LYS A 126 -17.69 15.05 13.32
C LYS A 126 -17.12 16.38 12.80
N LYS A 127 -15.97 16.33 12.11
CA LYS A 127 -15.29 17.53 11.62
C LYS A 127 -16.22 18.43 10.79
N ASP A 128 -16.97 17.84 9.87
CA ASP A 128 -17.89 18.59 9.01
C ASP A 128 -18.99 19.31 9.80
N GLU A 129 -19.49 18.70 10.88
CA GLU A 129 -20.47 19.34 11.77
C GLU A 129 -19.86 20.52 12.52
N LEU A 130 -18.57 20.45 12.87
CA LEU A 130 -17.86 21.57 13.51
C LEU A 130 -17.67 22.73 12.52
N ILE A 131 -17.31 22.41 11.27
CA ILE A 131 -17.12 23.38 10.18
C ILE A 131 -18.43 24.11 9.89
N GLN A 132 -19.52 23.35 9.67
CA GLN A 132 -20.83 23.92 9.39
C GLN A 132 -21.32 24.85 10.51
N ARG A 133 -21.09 24.46 11.78
CA ARG A 133 -21.43 25.28 12.94
C ARG A 133 -20.65 26.59 12.99
N LEU A 134 -19.35 26.56 12.68
CA LEU A 134 -18.57 27.80 12.59
C LEU A 134 -19.13 28.72 11.51
N ILE A 135 -19.37 28.19 10.31
CA ILE A 135 -19.85 28.98 9.17
C ILE A 135 -21.25 29.55 9.40
N SER A 136 -22.12 28.83 10.11
CA SER A 136 -23.51 29.28 10.35
C SER A 136 -23.65 30.27 11.51
N GLU A 137 -22.83 30.15 12.54
CA GLU A 137 -22.99 30.91 13.80
C GLU A 137 -21.98 32.07 13.94
N VAL A 138 -20.83 32.00 13.27
CA VAL A 138 -19.78 33.02 13.37
C VAL A 138 -19.79 33.91 12.13
N SER A 139 -19.60 35.21 12.32
CA SER A 139 -19.64 36.17 11.21
C SER A 139 -18.57 35.85 10.16
N HIS A 140 -18.94 36.01 8.88
CA HIS A 140 -18.05 35.73 7.77
C HIS A 140 -16.78 36.61 7.82
N GLN A 141 -16.88 37.85 8.28
CA GLN A 141 -15.75 38.77 8.42
C GLN A 141 -14.73 38.28 9.46
N GLU A 142 -15.20 37.79 10.59
CA GLU A 142 -14.34 37.27 11.66
C GLU A 142 -13.64 35.99 11.22
N LEU A 143 -14.39 35.05 10.63
CA LEU A 143 -13.81 33.82 10.09
C LEU A 143 -12.78 34.11 9.00
N ASN A 144 -13.04 35.08 8.11
CA ASN A 144 -12.07 35.49 7.09
C ASN A 144 -10.80 36.08 7.69
N SER A 145 -10.90 36.78 8.82
CA SER A 145 -9.75 37.32 9.55
C SER A 145 -8.96 36.20 10.25
N ARG A 146 -9.67 35.24 10.85
CA ARG A 146 -9.06 34.09 11.56
C ARG A 146 -8.37 33.11 10.62
N PHE A 147 -9.02 32.81 9.49
CA PHE A 147 -8.58 31.85 8.48
C PHE A 147 -8.21 32.60 7.20
N ALA A 148 -7.27 33.53 7.30
CA ALA A 148 -6.90 34.40 6.16
C ALA A 148 -6.17 33.62 5.04
N LYS A 149 -5.42 32.57 5.40
CA LYS A 149 -4.70 31.74 4.44
C LYS A 149 -5.68 30.88 3.65
N ARG A 150 -5.63 30.98 2.32
CA ARG A 150 -6.46 30.18 1.41
C ARG A 150 -5.73 28.92 0.98
N THR A 151 -6.50 27.96 0.50
CA THR A 151 -6.01 26.70 -0.05
C THR A 151 -6.14 26.70 -1.57
N TYR A 152 -5.53 25.72 -2.23
CA TYR A 152 -5.83 25.45 -3.63
C TYR A 152 -7.04 24.53 -3.75
N GLN A 153 -7.85 24.77 -4.79
CA GLN A 153 -8.93 23.88 -5.20
C GLN A 153 -8.78 23.51 -6.66
N LEU A 154 -9.18 22.29 -7.00
CA LEU A 154 -9.24 21.84 -8.39
C LEU A 154 -10.37 22.57 -9.13
N THR A 155 -10.05 23.09 -10.31
CA THR A 155 -11.04 23.48 -11.32
C THR A 155 -11.56 22.23 -12.04
N GLU A 156 -12.55 22.38 -12.92
CA GLU A 156 -13.02 21.25 -13.73
C GLU A 156 -11.92 20.70 -14.66
N LEU A 157 -11.12 21.59 -15.26
CA LEU A 157 -9.94 21.22 -16.03
C LEU A 157 -8.92 20.44 -15.18
N GLY A 158 -8.69 20.87 -13.94
CA GLY A 158 -7.84 20.18 -12.98
C GLY A 158 -8.32 18.75 -12.68
N ARG A 159 -9.63 18.57 -12.48
CA ARG A 159 -10.22 17.24 -12.24
C ARG A 159 -10.09 16.34 -13.45
N GLN A 160 -10.41 16.84 -14.64
CA GLN A 160 -10.29 16.07 -15.87
C GLN A 160 -8.85 15.62 -16.12
N ALA A 161 -7.87 16.52 -15.94
CA ALA A 161 -6.46 16.18 -16.11
C ALA A 161 -5.99 15.09 -15.12
N LEU A 162 -6.45 15.14 -13.86
CA LEU A 162 -6.16 14.12 -12.86
C LEU A 162 -6.80 12.76 -13.17
N GLU A 163 -8.02 12.76 -13.70
CA GLU A 163 -8.72 11.53 -14.08
C GLU A 163 -8.02 10.82 -15.25
N GLU A 164 -7.68 11.58 -16.31
CA GLU A 164 -6.97 11.07 -17.48
C GLU A 164 -5.56 10.56 -17.12
N GLU A 165 -4.87 11.20 -16.17
CA GLU A 165 -3.51 10.83 -15.72
C GLU A 165 -3.50 10.06 -14.38
N SER A 166 -4.59 9.34 -14.06
CA SER A 166 -4.79 8.66 -12.78
C SER A 166 -3.71 7.63 -12.40
N TYR A 167 -2.89 7.17 -13.36
CA TYR A 167 -1.74 6.30 -13.07
C TYR A 167 -0.68 6.97 -12.18
N VAL A 168 -0.55 8.30 -12.24
CA VAL A 168 0.45 9.07 -11.46
C VAL A 168 0.16 8.97 -9.96
N PRO A 169 -1.01 9.40 -9.45
CA PRO A 169 -1.32 9.24 -8.04
C PRO A 169 -1.41 7.76 -7.64
N TYR A 170 -1.82 6.88 -8.56
CA TYR A 170 -1.86 5.45 -8.30
C TYR A 170 -0.47 4.89 -7.98
N ILE A 171 0.53 5.04 -8.85
CA ILE A 171 1.87 4.48 -8.65
C ILE A 171 2.64 5.17 -7.52
N HIS A 172 2.35 6.44 -7.24
CA HIS A 172 2.92 7.12 -6.09
C HIS A 172 2.53 6.44 -4.76
N ARG A 173 1.26 6.02 -4.64
CA ARG A 173 0.70 5.35 -3.45
C ARG A 173 1.01 3.85 -3.42
N HIS A 174 1.20 3.23 -4.58
CA HIS A 174 1.54 1.82 -4.73
C HIS A 174 2.99 1.68 -5.17
N ALA A 175 3.92 1.85 -4.23
CA ALA A 175 5.33 1.67 -4.52
C ALA A 175 5.58 0.24 -5.03
N LEU A 176 6.00 0.15 -6.29
CA LEU A 176 6.41 -1.07 -6.96
C LEU A 176 7.90 -0.93 -7.29
N GLU A 177 8.63 -2.04 -7.15
CA GLU A 177 10.07 -2.08 -7.45
C GLU A 177 10.34 -1.50 -8.85
N ASP A 178 11.32 -0.59 -8.93
CA ASP A 178 11.76 0.11 -10.15
C ASP A 178 10.65 0.83 -10.96
N LEU A 179 9.49 1.05 -10.36
CA LEU A 179 8.34 1.68 -10.99
C LEU A 179 7.89 2.92 -10.20
N ASP A 180 8.01 4.09 -10.83
CA ASP A 180 7.64 5.39 -10.29
C ASP A 180 6.79 6.17 -11.30
N ILE A 181 6.44 7.43 -10.97
CA ILE A 181 5.64 8.28 -11.85
C ILE A 181 6.29 8.52 -13.21
N TRP A 182 7.63 8.45 -13.29
CA TRP A 182 8.40 8.72 -14.49
C TRP A 182 8.59 7.47 -15.35
N SER A 183 8.93 6.34 -14.73
CA SER A 183 9.08 5.07 -15.46
C SER A 183 7.73 4.54 -15.93
N LEU A 184 6.67 4.66 -15.14
CA LEU A 184 5.33 4.29 -15.59
C LEU A 184 4.83 5.18 -16.74
N ASN A 185 5.10 6.50 -16.68
CA ASN A 185 4.80 7.42 -17.78
C ASN A 185 5.41 6.95 -19.11
N ARG A 186 6.65 6.45 -19.11
CA ARG A 186 7.26 5.89 -20.32
C ARG A 186 6.59 4.60 -20.78
N ILE A 187 6.24 3.71 -19.85
CA ILE A 187 5.66 2.39 -20.15
C ILE A 187 4.26 2.50 -20.76
N ILE A 188 3.41 3.39 -20.24
CA ILE A 188 2.01 3.50 -20.70
C ILE A 188 1.90 4.05 -22.13
N HIS A 189 2.87 4.86 -22.54
CA HIS A 189 2.92 5.46 -23.87
C HIS A 189 3.67 4.60 -24.91
N GLN A 190 4.07 3.38 -24.56
CA GLN A 190 4.63 2.43 -25.51
C GLN A 190 3.55 1.47 -26.02
N PRO A 191 3.63 0.97 -27.27
CA PRO A 191 2.78 -0.12 -27.73
C PRO A 191 2.96 -1.41 -26.89
N PRO A 192 1.94 -2.27 -26.75
CA PRO A 192 0.54 -2.04 -27.13
C PRO A 192 -0.12 -0.99 -26.23
N TYR A 193 -0.95 -0.12 -26.79
CA TYR A 193 -1.71 0.87 -26.01
C TYR A 193 -2.87 0.18 -25.30
N MET A 194 -2.89 0.30 -23.97
CA MET A 194 -3.85 -0.37 -23.09
C MET A 194 -3.94 0.40 -21.77
N SER A 195 -4.81 -0.05 -20.85
CA SER A 195 -4.91 0.60 -19.54
C SER A 195 -3.57 0.57 -18.79
N TYR A 196 -3.30 1.59 -17.98
CA TYR A 196 -2.09 1.60 -17.16
C TYR A 196 -2.05 0.40 -16.19
N ARG A 197 -3.22 -0.13 -15.78
CA ARG A 197 -3.31 -1.31 -14.92
C ARG A 197 -2.81 -2.54 -15.63
N ASP A 198 -3.19 -2.75 -16.89
CA ASP A 198 -2.69 -3.87 -17.68
C ASP A 198 -1.19 -3.72 -18.00
N LYS A 199 -0.70 -2.48 -18.17
CA LYS A 199 0.73 -2.21 -18.29
C LYS A 199 1.50 -2.61 -17.04
N ILE A 200 0.99 -2.25 -15.86
CA ILE A 200 1.58 -2.67 -14.58
C ILE A 200 1.50 -4.19 -14.43
N TRP A 201 0.39 -4.82 -14.81
CA TRP A 201 0.26 -6.28 -14.79
C TRP A 201 1.28 -6.98 -15.69
N GLY A 202 1.49 -6.48 -16.91
CA GLY A 202 2.51 -6.97 -17.84
C GLY A 202 3.92 -6.80 -17.26
N TYR A 203 4.18 -5.63 -16.64
CA TYR A 203 5.44 -5.36 -15.95
C TYR A 203 5.69 -6.34 -14.80
N LEU A 204 4.71 -6.55 -13.92
CA LEU A 204 4.81 -7.48 -12.78
C LEU A 204 5.01 -8.92 -13.23
N ASN A 205 4.34 -9.37 -14.30
CA ASN A 205 4.59 -10.69 -14.86
C ASN A 205 6.03 -10.84 -15.34
N LYS A 206 6.54 -9.86 -16.10
CA LYS A 206 7.93 -9.88 -16.57
C LYS A 206 8.91 -9.92 -15.40
N ARG A 207 8.76 -9.03 -14.42
CA ARG A 207 9.59 -8.98 -13.21
C ARG A 207 9.53 -10.28 -12.42
N SER A 208 8.35 -10.88 -12.28
CA SER A 208 8.23 -12.16 -11.59
C SER A 208 9.06 -13.25 -12.28
N MET A 209 9.06 -13.31 -13.62
CA MET A 209 9.89 -14.28 -14.34
C MET A 209 11.39 -14.02 -14.19
N GLU A 210 11.80 -12.75 -14.20
CA GLU A 210 13.20 -12.34 -13.96
C GLU A 210 13.66 -12.77 -12.55
N HIS A 211 12.86 -12.48 -11.53
CA HIS A 211 13.13 -12.87 -10.14
C HIS A 211 13.18 -14.39 -9.96
N PHE A 212 12.25 -15.11 -10.58
CA PHE A 212 12.25 -16.57 -10.53
C PHE A 212 13.53 -17.16 -11.15
N ALA A 213 13.96 -16.64 -12.32
CA ALA A 213 15.18 -17.07 -12.99
C ALA A 213 16.44 -16.76 -12.16
N ALA A 214 16.45 -15.62 -11.45
CA ALA A 214 17.52 -15.22 -10.54
C ALA A 214 17.51 -15.96 -9.19
N ARG A 215 16.50 -16.81 -8.93
CA ARG A 215 16.24 -17.47 -7.64
C ARG A 215 15.94 -16.49 -6.50
N ASP A 216 15.38 -15.33 -6.85
CA ASP A 216 14.90 -14.32 -5.93
C ASP A 216 13.43 -14.57 -5.55
N PHE A 217 13.19 -15.67 -4.82
CA PHE A 217 11.82 -16.14 -4.55
C PHE A 217 11.02 -15.20 -3.64
N GLY A 218 11.69 -14.43 -2.79
CA GLY A 218 11.06 -13.37 -1.99
C GLY A 218 10.55 -12.22 -2.86
N LEU A 219 11.33 -11.79 -3.85
CA LEU A 219 10.90 -10.77 -4.82
C LEU A 219 9.84 -11.31 -5.79
N TYR A 220 9.95 -12.58 -6.20
CA TYR A 220 8.92 -13.27 -6.97
C TYR A 220 7.56 -13.23 -6.28
N ARG A 221 7.50 -13.66 -5.02
CA ARG A 221 6.22 -13.67 -4.28
C ARG A 221 5.70 -12.26 -4.02
N ASN A 222 6.56 -11.26 -3.92
CA ASN A 222 6.13 -9.86 -3.82
C ASN A 222 5.38 -9.44 -5.09
N CYS A 223 5.86 -9.79 -6.28
CA CYS A 223 5.12 -9.55 -7.52
C CYS A 223 3.73 -10.20 -7.48
N ARG A 224 3.63 -11.46 -7.05
CA ARG A 224 2.34 -12.17 -6.93
C ARG A 224 1.38 -11.51 -5.93
N HIS A 225 1.90 -11.02 -4.81
CA HIS A 225 1.10 -10.29 -3.81
C HIS A 225 0.61 -8.92 -4.34
N TYR A 226 1.43 -8.19 -5.10
CA TYR A 226 0.95 -6.98 -5.76
C TYR A 226 -0.13 -7.31 -6.79
N MET A 227 0.05 -8.36 -7.58
CA MET A 227 -0.96 -8.83 -8.54
C MET A 227 -2.27 -9.24 -7.84
N SER A 228 -2.24 -9.87 -6.67
CA SER A 228 -3.47 -10.15 -5.91
C SER A 228 -4.17 -8.87 -5.47
N THR A 229 -3.42 -7.85 -5.05
CA THR A 229 -3.98 -6.55 -4.64
C THR A 229 -4.71 -5.86 -5.80
N PHE A 230 -4.13 -5.89 -7.00
CA PHE A 230 -4.78 -5.39 -8.23
C PHE A 230 -6.12 -6.07 -8.51
N LEU A 231 -6.17 -7.40 -8.37
CA LEU A 231 -7.37 -8.18 -8.59
C LEU A 231 -8.44 -7.90 -7.52
N MET A 232 -8.04 -7.68 -6.26
CA MET A 232 -8.95 -7.27 -5.19
C MET A 232 -9.59 -5.91 -5.49
N GLU A 233 -8.80 -4.92 -5.92
CA GLU A 233 -9.30 -3.60 -6.34
C GLU A 233 -10.31 -3.70 -7.51
N GLU A 234 -10.08 -4.65 -8.43
CA GLU A 234 -10.96 -4.93 -9.56
C GLU A 234 -12.14 -5.85 -9.22
N LYS A 235 -12.31 -6.21 -7.94
CA LYS A 235 -13.34 -7.15 -7.44
C LYS A 235 -13.26 -8.55 -8.06
N LYS A 236 -12.11 -8.94 -8.60
CA LYS A 236 -11.81 -10.29 -9.10
C LYS A 236 -11.31 -11.17 -7.96
N ILE A 237 -12.14 -11.33 -6.93
CA ILE A 237 -11.74 -11.91 -5.63
C ILE A 237 -11.23 -13.36 -5.77
N LYS A 238 -11.87 -14.17 -6.61
CA LYS A 238 -11.45 -15.56 -6.85
C LYS A 238 -10.04 -15.65 -7.46
N ASP A 239 -9.73 -14.78 -8.41
CA ASP A 239 -8.41 -14.73 -9.04
C ASP A 239 -7.36 -14.20 -8.05
N ALA A 240 -7.75 -13.23 -7.21
CA ALA A 240 -6.90 -12.71 -6.15
C ALA A 240 -6.51 -13.80 -5.13
N LEU A 241 -7.49 -14.63 -4.74
CA LEU A 241 -7.26 -15.80 -3.88
C LEU A 241 -6.29 -16.80 -4.54
N GLY A 242 -6.39 -17.00 -5.86
CA GLY A 242 -5.43 -17.82 -6.62
C GLY A 242 -4.00 -17.28 -6.56
N MET A 243 -3.82 -15.96 -6.67
CA MET A 243 -2.51 -15.32 -6.50
C MET A 243 -2.00 -15.43 -5.06
N LEU A 244 -2.87 -15.25 -4.06
CA LEU A 244 -2.51 -15.40 -2.66
C LEU A 244 -2.13 -16.84 -2.30
N ALA A 245 -2.80 -17.85 -2.85
CA ALA A 245 -2.42 -19.26 -2.65
C ALA A 245 -1.00 -19.53 -3.15
N GLU A 246 -0.59 -18.89 -4.25
CA GLU A 246 0.78 -18.96 -4.73
C GLU A 246 1.76 -18.22 -3.83
N VAL A 247 1.38 -17.05 -3.29
CA VAL A 247 2.20 -16.34 -2.27
C VAL A 247 2.43 -17.22 -1.05
N VAL A 248 1.37 -17.83 -0.50
CA VAL A 248 1.45 -18.73 0.66
C VAL A 248 2.36 -19.92 0.38
N PHE A 249 2.26 -20.51 -0.81
CA PHE A 249 3.14 -21.60 -1.23
C PHE A 249 4.62 -21.20 -1.14
N TYR A 250 5.00 -20.05 -1.67
CA TYR A 250 6.39 -19.59 -1.60
C TYR A 250 6.81 -19.12 -0.20
N ASP A 251 5.94 -18.45 0.57
CA ASP A 251 6.23 -18.04 1.94
C ASP A 251 6.51 -19.25 2.85
N LEU A 252 5.85 -20.38 2.62
CA LEU A 252 6.01 -21.63 3.37
C LEU A 252 7.00 -22.62 2.73
N SER A 253 7.65 -22.24 1.63
CA SER A 253 8.58 -23.12 0.91
C SER A 253 9.95 -23.26 1.59
N GLY A 254 10.36 -22.24 2.36
CA GLY A 254 11.73 -22.08 2.86
C GLY A 254 12.70 -21.42 1.86
N LEU A 255 12.19 -20.92 0.73
CA LEU A 255 12.99 -20.20 -0.27
C LEU A 255 13.07 -18.70 0.04
N GLY A 256 14.28 -18.15 -0.04
CA GLY A 256 14.56 -16.72 0.08
C GLY A 256 15.07 -16.11 -1.23
N ASN A 257 15.63 -14.90 -1.14
CA ASN A 257 16.33 -14.28 -2.27
C ASN A 257 17.74 -14.85 -2.43
N GLY A 258 18.20 -15.00 -3.68
CA GLY A 258 19.49 -15.61 -4.00
C GLY A 258 19.64 -17.06 -3.52
N TYR A 259 18.55 -17.84 -3.47
CA TYR A 259 18.60 -19.19 -2.94
C TYR A 259 19.59 -20.09 -3.70
N ASP A 260 20.56 -20.65 -2.97
CA ASP A 260 21.47 -21.67 -3.49
C ASP A 260 21.38 -22.95 -2.62
N PRO A 261 21.01 -24.11 -3.20
CA PRO A 261 20.98 -25.38 -2.48
C PRO A 261 22.27 -25.73 -1.73
N GLN A 262 23.42 -25.20 -2.14
CA GLN A 262 24.70 -25.44 -1.46
C GLN A 262 24.76 -24.86 -0.04
N PHE A 263 23.95 -23.83 0.25
CA PHE A 263 23.89 -23.17 1.56
C PHE A 263 22.65 -23.58 2.37
N LEU A 264 22.03 -24.71 2.02
CA LEU A 264 20.81 -25.19 2.70
C LEU A 264 21.00 -25.38 4.20
N ASP A 265 22.21 -25.75 4.64
CA ASP A 265 22.56 -25.89 6.06
C ASP A 265 22.52 -24.57 6.83
N ILE A 266 22.82 -23.44 6.18
CA ILE A 266 22.70 -22.11 6.75
C ILE A 266 21.22 -21.73 6.87
N TYR A 267 20.44 -21.92 5.80
CA TYR A 267 19.01 -21.56 5.80
C TYR A 267 18.22 -22.39 6.82
N ALA A 268 18.53 -23.68 6.93
CA ALA A 268 17.77 -24.61 7.76
C ALA A 268 17.87 -24.35 9.26
N GLN A 269 18.85 -23.56 9.72
CA GLN A 269 18.99 -23.17 11.14
C GLN A 269 17.76 -22.45 11.68
N ASN A 270 17.00 -21.78 10.82
CA ASN A 270 15.83 -20.99 11.21
C ASN A 270 14.52 -21.52 10.62
N PHE A 271 14.47 -22.77 10.15
CA PHE A 271 13.23 -23.36 9.61
C PHE A 271 12.29 -23.90 10.71
N PHE A 272 12.86 -24.30 11.85
CA PHE A 272 12.12 -24.96 12.93
C PHE A 272 12.75 -24.61 14.28
N PRO A 273 11.99 -24.65 15.39
CA PRO A 273 10.55 -24.89 15.52
C PRO A 273 9.70 -23.65 15.13
N TYR A 274 8.36 -23.79 15.12
CA TYR A 274 7.43 -22.69 14.77
C TYR A 274 7.78 -21.34 15.43
N LYS A 275 7.99 -21.35 16.76
CA LYS A 275 8.29 -20.14 17.55
C LYS A 275 9.56 -19.38 17.12
N ASP A 276 10.52 -20.07 16.50
CA ASP A 276 11.81 -19.52 16.06
C ASP A 276 11.92 -19.52 14.53
N SER A 277 10.87 -19.93 13.81
CA SER A 277 10.90 -20.11 12.37
C SER A 277 10.85 -18.77 11.65
N THR A 278 11.70 -18.60 10.64
CA THR A 278 11.57 -17.51 9.65
C THR A 278 10.65 -17.87 8.50
N VAL A 279 10.25 -19.14 8.41
CA VAL A 279 9.32 -19.65 7.40
C VAL A 279 7.94 -19.73 8.04
N THR A 280 7.21 -18.62 8.02
CA THR A 280 5.85 -18.46 8.53
C THR A 280 5.07 -17.57 7.56
N MET A 281 3.75 -17.45 7.71
CA MET A 281 3.02 -16.44 6.93
C MET A 281 3.11 -15.07 7.60
N ALA A 282 3.11 -14.02 6.78
CA ALA A 282 2.96 -12.67 7.29
C ALA A 282 1.49 -12.40 7.66
N PRO A 283 1.17 -11.74 8.79
CA PRO A 283 -0.21 -11.49 9.21
C PRO A 283 -1.08 -10.79 8.16
N GLY A 284 -0.47 -9.94 7.33
CA GLY A 284 -1.14 -9.27 6.21
C GLY A 284 -1.60 -10.24 5.12
N ILE A 285 -0.84 -11.29 4.83
CA ILE A 285 -1.20 -12.32 3.86
C ILE A 285 -2.32 -13.20 4.42
N THR A 286 -2.22 -13.62 5.68
CA THR A 286 -3.29 -14.35 6.39
C THR A 286 -4.59 -13.53 6.34
N SER A 287 -4.53 -12.24 6.68
CA SER A 287 -5.68 -11.34 6.63
C SER A 287 -6.26 -11.20 5.21
N ALA A 288 -5.42 -11.14 4.18
CA ALA A 288 -5.86 -11.03 2.79
C ALA A 288 -6.59 -12.30 2.31
N VAL A 289 -6.09 -13.49 2.68
CA VAL A 289 -6.75 -14.76 2.36
C VAL A 289 -8.10 -14.86 3.05
N ILE A 290 -8.17 -14.56 4.35
CA ILE A 290 -9.43 -14.59 5.12
C ILE A 290 -10.41 -13.53 4.62
N HIS A 291 -9.92 -12.38 4.15
CA HIS A 291 -10.77 -11.40 3.49
C HIS A 291 -11.38 -11.97 2.20
N CYS A 292 -10.60 -12.63 1.34
CA CYS A 292 -11.12 -13.30 0.15
C CYS A 292 -12.15 -14.38 0.50
N GLN A 293 -11.89 -15.18 1.56
CA GLN A 293 -12.81 -16.20 2.05
C GLN A 293 -14.17 -15.58 2.40
N LYS A 294 -14.18 -14.47 3.14
CA LYS A 294 -15.40 -13.75 3.53
C LYS A 294 -16.13 -13.14 2.34
N GLU A 295 -15.43 -12.46 1.44
CA GLU A 295 -16.02 -11.85 0.24
C GLU A 295 -16.65 -12.88 -0.70
N LEU A 296 -16.08 -14.09 -0.75
CA LEU A 296 -16.61 -15.21 -1.54
C LEU A 296 -17.62 -16.07 -0.77
N ASN A 297 -17.87 -15.76 0.51
CA ASN A 297 -18.73 -16.52 1.42
C ASN A 297 -18.38 -18.03 1.46
N LEU A 298 -17.07 -18.33 1.55
CA LEU A 298 -16.55 -19.70 1.54
C LEU A 298 -16.47 -20.27 2.95
N LEU A 299 -16.86 -21.53 3.11
CA LEU A 299 -16.51 -22.34 4.27
C LEU A 299 -15.03 -22.72 4.22
N ASP A 300 -14.45 -23.10 5.37
CA ASP A 300 -13.04 -23.48 5.46
C ASP A 300 -12.68 -24.58 4.46
N GLU A 301 -13.49 -25.64 4.34
CA GLU A 301 -13.23 -26.74 3.40
C GLU A 301 -13.28 -26.31 1.91
N GLU A 302 -14.09 -25.30 1.58
CA GLU A 302 -14.14 -24.74 0.23
C GLU A 302 -12.90 -23.88 -0.05
N LEU A 303 -12.48 -23.07 0.93
CA LEU A 303 -11.21 -22.34 0.88
C LEU A 303 -10.04 -23.32 0.67
N LYS A 304 -10.02 -24.40 1.45
CA LYS A 304 -8.98 -25.44 1.33
C LYS A 304 -8.91 -26.00 -0.08
N THR A 305 -10.06 -26.40 -0.62
CA THR A 305 -10.17 -26.99 -1.95
C THR A 305 -9.64 -26.04 -3.03
N ILE A 306 -10.01 -24.76 -2.97
CA ILE A 306 -9.60 -23.76 -3.97
C ILE A 306 -8.09 -23.49 -3.90
N MET A 307 -7.54 -23.29 -2.70
CA MET A 307 -6.12 -23.03 -2.53
C MET A 307 -5.29 -24.26 -2.93
N LEU A 308 -5.72 -25.45 -2.54
CA LEU A 308 -5.04 -26.70 -2.85
C LEU A 308 -4.99 -26.98 -4.36
N ASP A 309 -6.09 -26.76 -5.10
CA ASP A 309 -6.12 -26.88 -6.56
C ASP A 309 -5.05 -25.99 -7.23
N ARG A 310 -4.86 -24.78 -6.72
CA ARG A 310 -3.82 -23.88 -7.21
C ARG A 310 -2.42 -24.38 -6.84
N MET A 311 -2.19 -24.71 -5.57
CA MET A 311 -0.87 -25.12 -5.06
C MET A 311 -0.36 -26.41 -5.72
N ASN A 312 -1.25 -27.35 -6.04
CA ASN A 312 -0.89 -28.62 -6.69
C ASN A 312 -0.37 -28.45 -8.13
N ARG A 313 -0.54 -27.27 -8.73
CA ARG A 313 -0.01 -26.93 -10.06
C ARG A 313 1.35 -26.23 -10.00
N LEU A 314 1.84 -25.95 -8.80
CA LEU A 314 3.11 -25.26 -8.57
C LEU A 314 4.24 -26.26 -8.32
N SER A 315 5.46 -25.81 -8.58
CA SER A 315 6.68 -26.55 -8.28
C SER A 315 7.74 -25.58 -7.80
N ALA A 316 8.48 -25.98 -6.76
CA ALA A 316 9.55 -25.21 -6.16
C ALA A 316 10.76 -26.10 -5.88
N PRO A 317 12.00 -25.58 -5.95
CA PRO A 317 13.22 -26.36 -5.68
C PRO A 317 13.30 -26.93 -4.25
N LEU A 318 12.68 -26.26 -3.30
CA LEU A 318 12.56 -26.68 -1.91
C LEU A 318 11.13 -26.38 -1.44
N HIS A 319 10.61 -27.25 -0.58
CA HIS A 319 9.35 -26.98 0.11
C HIS A 319 9.35 -27.67 1.48
N LEU A 320 9.11 -26.90 2.54
CA LEU A 320 9.11 -27.44 3.92
C LEU A 320 7.83 -28.17 4.27
N PHE A 321 6.69 -27.61 3.85
CA PHE A 321 5.34 -28.13 4.11
C PHE A 321 4.78 -28.83 2.86
N THR A 322 3.79 -29.71 2.99
CA THR A 322 3.02 -30.13 1.80
C THR A 322 1.98 -29.07 1.43
N PRO A 323 1.42 -29.07 0.20
CA PRO A 323 0.32 -28.16 -0.14
C PRO A 323 -0.85 -28.18 0.86
N GLU A 324 -1.22 -29.36 1.35
CA GLU A 324 -2.26 -29.51 2.38
C GLU A 324 -1.83 -28.85 3.69
N GLU A 325 -0.59 -29.07 4.12
CA GLU A 325 -0.05 -28.45 5.34
C GLU A 325 0.04 -26.93 5.20
N CYS A 326 0.33 -26.38 4.01
CA CYS A 326 0.31 -24.94 3.77
C CYS A 326 -1.07 -24.34 4.01
N VAL A 327 -2.10 -24.98 3.46
CA VAL A 327 -3.49 -24.54 3.63
C VAL A 327 -3.93 -24.67 5.09
N ASP A 328 -3.57 -25.76 5.76
CA ASP A 328 -3.85 -25.93 7.18
C ASP A 328 -3.16 -24.85 8.04
N ILE A 329 -1.92 -24.48 7.72
CA ILE A 329 -1.20 -23.38 8.40
C ILE A 329 -1.94 -22.06 8.27
N VAL A 330 -2.52 -21.74 7.10
CA VAL A 330 -3.32 -20.52 6.91
C VAL A 330 -4.44 -20.44 7.95
N LEU A 331 -5.21 -21.51 8.10
CA LEU A 331 -6.34 -21.56 9.04
C LEU A 331 -5.85 -21.52 10.49
N MET A 332 -4.82 -22.28 10.82
CA MET A 332 -4.25 -22.29 12.16
C MET A 332 -3.70 -20.91 12.55
N GLU A 333 -3.02 -20.21 11.64
CA GLU A 333 -2.57 -18.83 11.88
C GLU A 333 -3.75 -17.86 12.03
N SER A 334 -4.82 -17.99 11.22
CA SER A 334 -6.00 -17.14 11.37
C SER A 334 -6.76 -17.33 12.69
N HIS A 335 -6.64 -18.51 13.30
CA HIS A 335 -7.24 -18.86 14.59
C HIS A 335 -6.28 -18.74 15.77
N GLU A 336 -5.04 -18.31 15.52
CA GLU A 336 -3.97 -18.24 16.52
C GLU A 336 -3.72 -19.59 17.24
N ASP A 337 -3.91 -20.72 16.53
CA ASP A 337 -3.73 -22.08 17.06
C ASP A 337 -2.24 -22.48 17.08
N THR A 338 -1.53 -21.90 18.04
CA THR A 338 -0.08 -22.14 18.24
C THR A 338 0.26 -23.59 18.58
N GLU A 339 -0.67 -24.35 19.17
CA GLU A 339 -0.46 -25.76 19.50
C GLU A 339 -0.45 -26.62 18.23
N ALA A 340 -1.44 -26.43 17.35
CA ALA A 340 -1.49 -27.11 16.06
C ALA A 340 -0.31 -26.72 15.16
N LEU A 341 0.06 -25.44 15.14
CA LEU A 341 1.24 -24.95 14.41
C LEU A 341 2.53 -25.63 14.93
N THR A 342 2.69 -25.74 16.24
CA THR A 342 3.86 -26.43 16.82
C THR A 342 3.93 -27.89 16.35
N LYS A 343 2.78 -28.59 16.28
CA LYS A 343 2.71 -29.98 15.80
C LYS A 343 3.03 -30.11 14.32
N ILE A 344 2.50 -29.22 13.46
CA ILE A 344 2.72 -29.29 12.01
C ILE A 344 4.20 -28.99 11.66
N TYR A 345 4.83 -28.04 12.34
CA TYR A 345 6.27 -27.76 12.17
C TYR A 345 7.14 -28.90 12.67
N ALA A 346 6.78 -29.56 13.78
CA ALA A 346 7.51 -30.75 14.24
C ALA A 346 7.41 -31.92 13.24
N LYS A 347 6.24 -32.10 12.60
CA LYS A 347 6.05 -33.08 11.51
C LYS A 347 6.91 -32.73 10.29
N ALA A 348 6.87 -31.47 9.85
CA ALA A 348 7.68 -31.00 8.73
C ALA A 348 9.19 -31.14 9.00
N LYS A 349 9.66 -30.85 10.23
CA LYS A 349 11.05 -31.07 10.66
C LYS A 349 11.49 -32.53 10.51
N ARG A 350 10.66 -33.49 10.95
CA ARG A 350 10.95 -34.92 10.81
C ARG A 350 11.10 -35.32 9.34
N ARG A 351 10.20 -34.86 8.47
CA ARG A 351 10.27 -35.10 7.02
C ARG A 351 11.51 -34.45 6.40
N PHE A 352 11.85 -33.23 6.81
CA PHE A 352 13.06 -32.54 6.36
C PHE A 352 14.32 -33.33 6.74
N LYS A 353 14.45 -33.79 7.99
CA LYS A 353 15.58 -34.60 8.46
C LYS A 353 15.70 -35.95 7.76
N GLN A 354 14.58 -36.57 7.36
CA GLN A 354 14.61 -37.80 6.57
C GLN A 354 15.20 -37.56 5.17
N LYS A 355 14.93 -36.40 4.57
CA LYS A 355 15.46 -36.01 3.26
C LYS A 355 16.90 -35.48 3.33
N PHE A 356 17.26 -34.82 4.43
CA PHE A 356 18.56 -34.19 4.65
C PHE A 356 19.13 -34.57 6.03
N PRO A 357 19.61 -35.82 6.20
CA PRO A 357 20.03 -36.34 7.50
C PRO A 357 21.20 -35.58 8.13
N ASP A 358 22.11 -35.05 7.29
CA ASP A 358 23.35 -34.40 7.74
C ASP A 358 23.17 -32.90 8.04
N ILE A 359 22.03 -32.30 7.65
CA ILE A 359 21.78 -30.87 7.84
C ILE A 359 21.25 -30.59 9.25
N LYS A 360 21.87 -29.66 9.98
CA LYS A 360 21.39 -29.19 11.29
C LYS A 360 20.22 -28.22 11.10
N CYS A 361 19.14 -28.45 11.85
CA CYS A 361 17.90 -27.68 11.87
C CYS A 361 17.06 -28.06 13.08
#